data_AF-A0A0K9XWV8-F1
#
_entry.id   AF-A0A0K9XWV8-F1
#
_cell.length_a   1.000
_cell.length_b   1.000
_cell.length_c   1.000
_cell.angle_alpha   90.00
_cell.angle_beta   90.00
_cell.angle_gamma   90.00
#
_symmetry.space_group_name_H-M   'P 1'
#
loop_
_entity.id
_entity.type
_entity.pdbx_description
1 polymer ?
#
loop_
_entity_poly.entity_id
_entity_poly.type
_entity_poly.pdbx_seq_one_letter_code
_entity_poly.pdbx_strand_id
1 'polypeptide(L)'
;MNKLKFTLSSGIEIELSKDDMEQLKPMIDKALANLDDDLYDRLRNSDSKIIEAELEKLNNLELVEFAKIHDAQTEMKLLHLDSFSKKIYSELFKRAGLGFKNVRHLSFTQRDYLKSIGLKYKNDIPL
;
A
#
# COMPACT_ATOMS: atom_id res chain seq x y z
N MET A 1 -21.39 7.22 23.60
CA MET A 1 -21.17 7.60 22.18
C MET A 1 -19.71 7.31 21.87
N ASN A 2 -19.42 6.41 20.93
CA ASN A 2 -18.04 6.01 20.62
C ASN A 2 -17.42 7.03 19.66
N LYS A 3 -16.54 7.88 20.18
CA LYS A 3 -15.70 8.78 19.39
C LYS A 3 -14.32 8.15 19.24
N LEU A 4 -13.79 8.15 18.02
CA LEU A 4 -12.44 7.64 17.73
C LEU A 4 -11.50 8.84 17.58
N LYS A 5 -10.51 8.93 18.47
CA LYS A 5 -9.47 9.95 18.42
C LYS A 5 -8.23 9.41 17.72
N PHE A 6 -7.74 10.17 16.74
CA PHE A 6 -6.51 9.88 16.03
C PHE A 6 -5.58 11.08 16.13
N THR A 7 -4.33 10.84 16.53
CA THR A 7 -3.27 11.85 16.43
C THR A 7 -2.56 11.66 15.11
N LEU A 8 -2.62 12.67 14.25
CA LEU A 8 -1.87 12.70 13.01
C LEU A 8 -0.37 12.81 13.28
N SER A 9 0.43 12.42 12.29
CA SER A 9 1.89 12.60 12.32
C SER A 9 2.34 14.06 12.47
N SER A 10 1.46 15.03 12.22
CA SER A 10 1.66 16.46 12.47
C SER A 10 1.38 16.90 13.91
N GLY A 11 0.94 16.00 14.79
CA GLY A 11 0.52 16.31 16.16
C GLY A 11 -0.93 16.82 16.28
N ILE A 12 -1.65 16.93 15.17
CA ILE A 12 -3.05 17.34 15.16
C ILE A 12 -3.92 16.17 15.62
N GLU A 13 -4.73 16.39 16.65
CA GLU A 13 -5.76 15.44 17.07
C GLU A 13 -7.03 15.63 16.23
N ILE A 14 -7.49 14.55 15.62
CA ILE A 14 -8.78 14.50 14.95
C ILE A 14 -9.71 13.61 15.77
N GLU A 15 -10.95 14.05 15.93
CA GLU A 15 -12.02 13.27 16.54
C GLU A 15 -13.04 12.94 15.46
N LEU A 16 -13.20 11.66 15.13
CA LEU A 16 -14.23 11.19 14.20
C LEU A 16 -15.48 10.81 14.98
N SER A 17 -16.60 11.44 14.63
CA SER A 17 -17.92 11.08 15.13
C SER A 17 -18.48 9.87 14.38
N LYS A 18 -19.59 9.30 14.89
CA LYS A 18 -20.28 8.21 14.18
C LYS A 18 -20.81 8.66 12.81
N ASP A 19 -21.32 9.87 12.72
CA ASP A 19 -21.88 10.41 11.48
C ASP A 19 -20.78 10.62 10.43
N ASP A 20 -19.58 11.05 10.84
CA ASP A 20 -18.42 11.16 9.94
C ASP A 20 -18.03 9.79 9.38
N MET A 21 -18.05 8.75 10.23
CA MET A 21 -17.75 7.37 9.81
C MET A 21 -18.80 6.81 8.85
N GLU A 22 -20.09 7.13 9.08
CA GLU A 22 -21.19 6.73 8.19
C GLU A 22 -21.12 7.42 6.83
N GLN A 23 -20.63 8.67 6.77
CA GLN A 23 -20.44 9.40 5.51
C GLN A 23 -19.18 8.97 4.75
N LEU A 24 -18.12 8.55 5.45
CA LEU A 24 -16.87 8.10 4.84
C LEU A 24 -17.02 6.74 4.15
N LYS A 25 -17.84 5.84 4.71
CA LYS A 25 -18.00 4.48 4.19
C LYS A 25 -18.44 4.44 2.72
N PRO A 26 -19.51 5.14 2.27
CA PRO A 26 -19.88 5.20 0.85
C PRO A 26 -18.77 5.75 -0.05
N MET A 27 -17.95 6.69 0.45
CA MET A 27 -16.85 7.27 -0.33
C MET A 27 -15.72 6.26 -0.53
N ILE A 28 -15.40 5.48 0.51
CA ILE A 28 -14.42 4.39 0.46
C ILE A 28 -14.93 3.28 -0.46
N ASP A 29 -16.18 2.84 -0.26
CA ASP A 29 -16.79 1.78 -1.05
C ASP A 29 -16.84 2.18 -2.54
N LYS A 30 -17.13 3.44 -2.86
CA LYS A 30 -17.06 3.97 -4.23
C LYS A 30 -15.63 4.00 -4.79
N ALA A 31 -14.65 4.37 -3.96
CA ALA A 31 -13.25 4.46 -4.40
C ALA A 31 -12.58 3.10 -4.61
N LEU A 32 -13.14 2.04 -4.00
CA LEU A 32 -12.72 0.64 -4.15
C LEU A 32 -13.66 -0.18 -5.06
N ALA A 33 -14.66 0.45 -5.68
CA ALA A 33 -15.71 -0.27 -6.41
C ALA A 33 -15.21 -1.12 -7.58
N ASN A 34 -14.01 -0.85 -8.12
CA ASN A 34 -13.42 -1.64 -9.20
C ASN A 34 -12.35 -2.64 -8.73
N LEU A 35 -12.09 -2.71 -7.41
CA LEU A 35 -11.24 -3.74 -6.85
C LEU A 35 -12.05 -5.05 -6.83
N ASP A 36 -11.97 -5.78 -7.92
CA ASP A 36 -12.56 -7.11 -8.10
C ASP A 36 -12.01 -8.07 -7.03
N ASP A 37 -12.90 -8.75 -6.30
CA ASP A 37 -12.55 -9.66 -5.19
C ASP A 37 -11.63 -10.80 -5.67
N ASP A 38 -11.79 -11.24 -6.92
CA ASP A 38 -11.00 -12.31 -7.52
C ASP A 38 -9.74 -11.79 -8.25
N LEU A 39 -9.53 -10.47 -8.30
CA LEU A 39 -8.42 -9.85 -9.03
C LEU A 39 -7.08 -10.38 -8.53
N TYR A 40 -6.94 -10.55 -7.22
CA TYR A 40 -5.70 -11.00 -6.62
C TYR A 40 -5.30 -12.40 -7.12
N ASP A 41 -6.23 -13.35 -7.04
CA ASP A 41 -5.98 -14.74 -7.44
C ASP A 41 -5.78 -14.88 -8.96
N ARG A 42 -6.50 -14.05 -9.74
CA ARG A 42 -6.31 -13.95 -11.19
C ARG A 42 -4.90 -13.46 -11.51
N LEU A 43 -4.46 -12.36 -10.91
CA LEU A 43 -3.16 -11.77 -11.21
C LEU A 43 -1.99 -12.62 -10.71
N ARG A 44 -2.13 -13.28 -9.56
CA ARG A 44 -1.09 -14.14 -8.98
C ARG A 44 -0.64 -15.25 -9.93
N ASN A 45 -1.55 -15.76 -10.76
CA ASN A 45 -1.30 -16.83 -11.71
C ASN A 45 -1.14 -16.34 -13.16
N SER A 46 -1.16 -15.02 -13.37
CA SER A 46 -1.07 -14.41 -14.69
C SER A 46 0.37 -14.17 -15.12
N ASP A 47 0.56 -13.95 -16.42
CA ASP A 47 1.84 -13.57 -16.98
C ASP A 47 2.31 -12.18 -16.49
N SER A 48 3.62 -12.00 -16.44
CA SER A 48 4.27 -10.77 -15.97
C SER A 48 3.70 -9.49 -16.61
N LYS A 49 3.47 -9.52 -17.93
CA LYS A 49 2.98 -8.37 -18.69
C LYS A 49 1.52 -8.02 -18.33
N ILE A 50 0.71 -9.04 -18.03
CA ILE A 50 -0.69 -8.86 -17.64
C ILE A 50 -0.73 -8.23 -16.25
N ILE A 51 0.09 -8.74 -15.32
CA ILE A 51 0.19 -8.20 -13.96
C ILE A 51 0.54 -6.71 -14.00
N GLU A 52 1.58 -6.32 -14.73
CA GLU A 52 2.00 -4.92 -14.82
C GLU A 52 0.90 -4.03 -15.41
N ALA A 53 0.28 -4.45 -16.51
CA ALA A 53 -0.78 -3.68 -17.15
C ALA A 53 -2.04 -3.51 -16.27
N GLU A 54 -2.39 -4.52 -15.46
CA GLU A 54 -3.54 -4.43 -14.55
C GLU A 54 -3.22 -3.58 -13.32
N LEU A 55 -2.01 -3.68 -12.74
CA LEU A 55 -1.58 -2.83 -11.63
C LEU A 55 -1.54 -1.34 -12.01
N GLU A 56 -1.16 -1.01 -13.25
CA GLU A 56 -1.17 0.37 -13.76
C GLU A 56 -2.59 0.97 -13.85
N LYS A 57 -3.62 0.15 -14.06
CA LYS A 57 -5.02 0.60 -14.17
C LYS A 57 -5.66 0.93 -12.82
N LEU A 58 -5.19 0.31 -11.74
CA LEU A 58 -5.73 0.55 -10.40
C LEU A 58 -5.57 2.02 -10.02
N ASN A 59 -6.53 2.60 -9.34
CA ASN A 59 -6.33 3.91 -8.71
C ASN A 59 -5.41 3.78 -7.47
N ASN A 60 -5.00 4.91 -6.91
CA ASN A 60 -4.03 4.89 -5.79
C ASN A 60 -4.54 4.14 -4.56
N LEU A 61 -5.84 4.25 -4.24
CA LEU A 61 -6.43 3.58 -3.10
C LEU A 61 -6.55 2.07 -3.36
N GLU A 62 -7.03 1.70 -4.55
CA GLU A 62 -7.12 0.31 -5.00
C GLU A 62 -5.76 -0.39 -4.98
N LEU A 63 -4.70 0.27 -5.47
CA LEU A 63 -3.36 -0.29 -5.47
C LEU A 63 -2.81 -0.51 -4.06
N VAL A 64 -3.06 0.42 -3.13
CA VAL A 64 -2.66 0.27 -1.73
C VAL A 64 -3.40 -0.90 -1.08
N GLU A 65 -4.70 -1.01 -1.33
CA GLU A 65 -5.49 -2.11 -0.76
C GLU A 65 -5.09 -3.46 -1.36
N PHE A 66 -4.86 -3.53 -2.67
CA PHE A 66 -4.32 -4.70 -3.34
C PHE A 66 -2.99 -5.15 -2.72
N ALA A 67 -2.09 -4.22 -2.44
CA ALA A 67 -0.82 -4.52 -1.78
C ALA A 67 -1.01 -5.01 -0.33
N LYS A 68 -1.99 -4.51 0.42
CA LYS A 68 -2.29 -5.03 1.76
C LYS A 68 -2.82 -6.46 1.70
N ILE A 69 -3.70 -6.76 0.75
CA ILE A 69 -4.21 -8.12 0.52
C ILE A 69 -3.04 -9.05 0.20
N HIS A 70 -2.13 -8.63 -0.70
CA HIS A 70 -0.91 -9.36 -1.01
C HIS A 70 -0.06 -9.65 0.24
N ASP A 71 0.18 -8.61 1.05
CA ASP A 71 1.00 -8.71 2.25
C ASP A 71 0.40 -9.63 3.32
N ALA A 72 -0.94 -9.71 3.39
CA ALA A 72 -1.66 -10.59 4.30
C ALA A 72 -1.56 -12.06 3.88
N GLN A 73 -1.46 -12.32 2.58
CA GLN A 73 -1.37 -13.68 2.02
C GLN A 73 0.06 -14.18 1.80
N THR A 74 1.06 -13.31 2.01
CA THR A 74 2.46 -13.61 1.66
C THR A 74 3.37 -13.52 2.87
N GLU A 75 4.01 -14.63 3.22
CA GLU A 75 5.14 -14.63 4.15
C GLU A 75 6.37 -14.03 3.48
N MET A 76 6.64 -12.76 3.78
CA MET A 76 7.80 -12.07 3.20
C MET A 76 9.10 -12.56 3.81
N LYS A 77 9.95 -13.19 2.99
CA LYS A 77 11.34 -13.45 3.36
C LYS A 77 12.15 -12.18 3.12
N LEU A 78 12.72 -11.61 4.19
CA LEU A 78 13.48 -10.35 4.18
C LEU A 78 14.62 -10.30 3.15
N LEU A 79 15.11 -11.44 2.68
CA LEU A 79 16.23 -11.53 1.73
C LEU A 79 15.81 -11.77 0.27
N HIS A 80 14.57 -12.22 0.03
CA HIS A 80 14.12 -12.58 -1.31
C HIS A 80 12.63 -12.29 -1.49
N LEU A 81 12.31 -11.19 -2.19
CA LEU A 81 10.97 -11.02 -2.75
C LEU A 81 10.82 -11.85 -4.02
N ASP A 82 9.67 -12.51 -4.12
CA ASP A 82 9.26 -13.17 -5.35
C ASP A 82 8.95 -12.15 -6.45
N SER A 83 8.77 -12.67 -7.67
CA SER A 83 8.54 -11.88 -8.87
C SER A 83 7.22 -11.12 -8.85
N PHE A 84 6.21 -11.63 -8.15
CA PHE A 84 4.88 -11.01 -8.05
C PHE A 84 4.92 -9.82 -7.08
N SER A 85 5.46 -10.00 -5.87
CA SER A 85 5.62 -8.91 -4.90
C SER A 85 6.44 -7.74 -5.46
N LYS A 86 7.51 -8.04 -6.21
CA LYS A 86 8.35 -7.01 -6.85
C LYS A 86 7.56 -6.09 -7.77
N LYS A 87 6.58 -6.60 -8.50
CA LYS A 87 5.77 -5.80 -9.43
C LYS A 87 4.83 -4.86 -8.69
N ILE A 88 4.13 -5.39 -7.70
CA ILE A 88 3.21 -4.62 -6.83
C ILE A 88 3.96 -3.44 -6.20
N TYR A 89 5.13 -3.72 -5.62
CA TYR A 89 5.90 -2.68 -4.95
C TYR A 89 6.62 -1.73 -5.89
N SER A 90 7.04 -2.21 -7.06
CA SER A 90 7.56 -1.33 -8.11
C SER A 90 6.51 -0.31 -8.51
N GLU A 91 5.27 -0.75 -8.73
CA GLU A 91 4.17 0.13 -9.09
C GLU A 91 3.85 1.13 -7.95
N LEU A 92 3.72 0.65 -6.71
CA LEU A 92 3.55 1.53 -5.54
C LEU A 92 4.66 2.58 -5.41
N PHE A 93 5.91 2.19 -5.66
CA PHE A 93 7.06 3.08 -5.53
C PHE A 93 7.13 4.12 -6.66
N LYS A 94 6.69 3.77 -7.87
CA LYS A 94 6.63 4.70 -9.01
C LYS A 94 5.60 5.82 -8.79
N ARG A 95 4.50 5.54 -8.08
CA ARG A 95 3.40 6.51 -7.93
C ARG A 95 3.72 7.67 -7.00
N ALA A 96 3.59 8.87 -7.54
CA ALA A 96 3.68 10.11 -6.76
C ALA A 96 2.61 10.13 -5.65
N GLY A 97 3.03 10.39 -4.41
CA GLY A 97 2.13 10.53 -3.26
C GLY A 97 1.79 9.23 -2.51
N LEU A 98 1.90 8.05 -3.13
CA LEU A 98 1.83 6.77 -2.40
C LEU A 98 3.16 6.50 -1.69
N GLY A 99 4.26 6.61 -2.43
CA GLY A 99 5.61 6.55 -1.91
C GLY A 99 5.99 5.24 -1.20
N PHE A 100 7.24 5.19 -0.78
CA PHE A 100 7.85 4.03 -0.14
C PHE A 100 7.23 3.63 1.22
N LYS A 101 6.39 4.49 1.82
CA LYS A 101 5.79 4.27 3.16
C LYS A 101 4.72 3.19 3.17
N ASN A 102 4.08 2.96 2.03
CA ASN A 102 3.05 1.92 1.85
C ASN A 102 3.66 0.56 1.48
N VAL A 103 4.97 0.51 1.21
CA VAL A 103 5.66 -0.72 0.88
C VAL A 103 6.14 -1.38 2.18
N ARG A 104 5.96 -2.71 2.32
CA ARG A 104 6.42 -3.48 3.50
C ARG A 104 7.89 -3.91 3.43
N HIS A 105 8.49 -3.88 2.23
CA HIS A 105 9.92 -4.08 2.05
C HIS A 105 10.51 -3.17 0.96
N LEU A 106 11.67 -2.58 1.24
CA LEU A 106 12.49 -1.89 0.24
C LEU A 106 13.80 -2.64 -0.01
N SER A 107 14.22 -2.71 -1.26
CA SER A 107 15.55 -3.19 -1.65
C SER A 107 16.65 -2.29 -1.06
N PHE A 108 17.88 -2.81 -0.96
CA PHE A 108 19.03 -2.03 -0.48
C PHE A 108 19.19 -0.72 -1.25
N THR A 109 19.15 -0.77 -2.58
CA THR A 109 19.24 0.43 -3.44
C THR A 109 18.15 1.46 -3.15
N GLN A 110 16.91 1.02 -2.91
CA GLN A 110 15.83 1.93 -2.54
C GLN A 110 16.05 2.53 -1.15
N ARG A 111 16.51 1.75 -0.17
CA ARG A 111 16.83 2.28 1.17
C ARG A 111 17.97 3.28 1.14
N ASP A 112 19.02 2.99 0.38
CA ASP A 112 20.17 3.89 0.23
C ASP A 112 19.77 5.19 -0.47
N TYR A 113 18.91 5.10 -1.49
CA TYR A 113 18.32 6.28 -2.12
C TYR A 113 17.53 7.12 -1.10
N LEU A 114 16.65 6.51 -0.31
CA LEU A 114 15.90 7.23 0.72
C LEU A 114 16.81 7.88 1.77
N LYS A 115 17.85 7.18 2.22
CA LYS A 115 18.87 7.73 3.14
C LYS A 115 19.59 8.92 2.52
N SER A 116 19.94 8.86 1.24
CA SER A 116 20.63 9.95 0.53
C SER A 116 19.82 11.24 0.47
N ILE A 117 18.49 11.15 0.48
CA ILE A 117 17.56 12.29 0.52
C ILE A 117 17.04 12.58 1.93
N GLY A 118 17.63 11.96 2.97
CA GLY A 118 17.31 12.22 4.37
C GLY A 118 16.00 11.58 4.88
N LEU A 119 15.43 10.62 4.15
CA LEU A 119 14.18 9.94 4.52
C LEU A 119 14.45 8.59 5.18
N LYS A 120 13.79 8.35 6.32
CA LYS A 120 13.86 7.08 7.06
C LYS A 120 12.72 6.15 6.66
N TYR A 121 12.99 4.85 6.61
CA TYR A 121 11.98 3.83 6.37
C TYR A 121 11.44 3.26 7.68
N LYS A 122 10.14 2.93 7.71
CA LYS A 122 9.38 2.55 8.93
C LYS A 122 9.99 1.35 9.69
N ASN A 123 10.73 0.49 9.00
CA ASN A 123 11.39 -0.70 9.53
C ASN A 123 12.93 -0.61 9.52
N ASP A 124 13.52 0.60 9.50
CA ASP A 124 14.95 0.76 9.75
C ASP A 124 15.24 0.41 11.22
N ILE A 125 15.48 -0.87 11.49
CA ILE A 125 16.16 -1.28 12.72
C ILE A 125 17.61 -0.77 12.58
N PRO A 126 18.12 0.03 13.52
CA PRO A 126 19.54 0.37 13.52
C PRO A 126 20.32 -0.95 13.66
N LEU A 127 21.18 -1.24 12.68
CA LEU A 127 22.15 -2.32 12.76
C LEU A 127 23.04 -2.16 13.98
#